data_AF-A0A060C417-F1
#
_entry.id   AF-A0A060C417-F1
#
_cell.length_a   1.000
_cell.length_b   1.000
_cell.length_c   1.000
_cell.angle_alpha   90.00
_cell.angle_beta   90.00
_cell.angle_gamma   90.00
#
_symmetry.space_group_name_H-M   'P 1'
#
loop_
_entity.id
_entity.type
_entity.pdbx_description
1 polymer ?
#
loop_
_entity_poly.entity_id
_entity_poly.type
_entity_poly.pdbx_seq_one_letter_code
_entity_poly.pdbx_strand_id
1 'polypeptide(L)'
;NLNDRRPARPSSDAVRARQACARPSAGRRVLVAASTHDPEEEAIAEAHRLIAARLPGFCTIIAPRHPGRGKGIAEALRAKGFKIALRSAGERPGPETDIYLVDTIGELGTLYALTDIAFVGGSLIEHGGQNPIEATGHGVAVLTGPHWTNFRDIYRALL
;
A
#
# COMPACT_ATOMS: atom_id res chain seq x y z
N ASN A 1 11.55 -25.03 -17.66
CA ASN A 1 11.11 -25.15 -16.25
C ASN A 1 10.95 -23.78 -15.62
N LEU A 2 9.71 -23.32 -15.45
CA LEU A 2 9.35 -21.96 -15.02
C LEU A 2 9.65 -21.63 -13.54
N ASN A 3 10.40 -22.47 -12.83
CA ASN A 3 10.43 -22.50 -11.36
C ASN A 3 11.63 -21.83 -10.69
N ASP A 4 12.39 -20.97 -11.38
CA ASP A 4 13.62 -20.38 -10.80
C ASP A 4 13.71 -18.85 -10.94
N ARG A 5 12.57 -18.15 -10.82
CA ARG A 5 12.59 -16.69 -10.62
C ARG A 5 12.59 -16.38 -9.14
N ARG A 6 13.78 -16.40 -8.53
CA ARG A 6 14.00 -15.65 -7.28
C ARG A 6 13.54 -14.21 -7.50
N PRO A 7 12.89 -13.55 -6.53
CA PRO A 7 12.61 -12.13 -6.64
C PRO A 7 13.93 -11.41 -6.94
N ALA A 8 13.94 -10.58 -7.99
CA ALA A 8 15.11 -9.83 -8.39
C ALA A 8 15.65 -9.05 -7.18
N ARG A 9 16.97 -9.05 -6.97
CA ARG A 9 17.58 -8.23 -5.93
C ARG A 9 17.12 -6.77 -6.15
N PRO A 10 16.63 -6.09 -5.11
CA PRO A 10 16.18 -4.71 -5.25
C PRO A 10 17.33 -3.84 -5.78
N SER A 11 17.04 -2.98 -6.75
CA SER A 11 18.00 -2.00 -7.27
C SER A 11 18.49 -1.06 -6.17
N SER A 12 19.63 -0.41 -6.36
CA SER A 12 20.14 0.62 -5.43
C SER A 12 19.12 1.73 -5.16
N ASP A 13 18.27 2.04 -6.13
CA ASP A 13 17.18 3.01 -6.01
C ASP A 13 16.02 2.46 -5.17
N ALA A 14 15.68 1.17 -5.31
CA ALA A 14 14.74 0.50 -4.44
C ALA A 14 15.27 0.41 -2.98
N VAL A 15 16.58 0.30 -2.78
CA VAL A 15 17.21 0.37 -1.44
C VAL A 15 17.13 1.78 -0.84
N ARG A 16 17.30 2.83 -1.65
CA ARG A 16 17.14 4.23 -1.20
C ARG A 16 15.68 4.61 -0.97
N ALA A 17 14.76 4.12 -1.80
CA ALA A 17 13.32 4.26 -1.58
C ALA A 17 12.85 3.44 -0.35
N ARG A 18 13.47 2.27 -0.07
CA ARG A 18 13.30 1.56 1.21
C ARG A 18 13.68 2.42 2.40
N GLN A 19 14.79 3.14 2.34
CA GLN A 19 15.23 4.04 3.41
C GLN A 19 14.36 5.30 3.53
N ALA A 20 13.76 5.78 2.43
CA ALA A 20 12.91 6.97 2.42
C ALA A 20 11.47 6.69 2.89
N CYS A 21 10.94 5.50 2.59
CA CYS A 21 9.58 5.09 2.96
C CYS A 21 9.55 4.29 4.27
N ALA A 22 10.65 3.63 4.65
CA ALA A 22 10.83 2.99 5.95
C ALA A 22 12.06 3.56 6.69
N ARG A 23 11.78 4.62 7.48
CA ARG A 23 12.27 4.94 8.84
C ARG A 23 12.80 6.36 9.02
N PRO A 24 12.19 7.09 9.97
CA PRO A 24 12.94 7.79 11.00
C PRO A 24 12.63 7.14 12.36
N SER A 25 13.64 6.50 12.97
CA SER A 25 13.72 6.13 14.40
C SER A 25 12.56 5.30 15.04
N ALA A 26 12.82 4.04 15.41
CA ALA A 26 12.08 3.24 16.41
C ALA A 26 10.83 2.38 16.05
N GLY A 27 10.52 2.10 14.78
CA GLY A 27 9.66 0.94 14.42
C GLY A 27 8.15 1.22 14.33
N ARG A 28 7.74 2.05 13.37
CA ARG A 28 6.33 2.23 13.00
C ARG A 28 5.81 1.01 12.24
N ARG A 29 4.64 0.50 12.62
CA ARG A 29 3.92 -0.54 11.86
C ARG A 29 3.29 0.11 10.64
N VAL A 30 3.45 -0.53 9.50
CA VAL A 30 2.97 -0.03 8.21
C VAL A 30 1.95 -1.02 7.64
N LEU A 31 0.89 -0.51 7.04
CA LEU A 31 0.03 -1.24 6.12
C LEU A 31 0.21 -0.63 4.73
N VAL A 32 0.41 -1.46 3.71
CA VAL A 32 0.41 -1.01 2.32
C VAL A 32 -0.93 -1.38 1.69
N ALA A 33 -1.71 -0.39 1.28
CA ALA A 33 -2.85 -0.56 0.39
C ALA A 33 -2.41 -0.32 -1.05
N ALA A 34 -2.30 -1.38 -1.84
CA ALA A 34 -1.78 -1.34 -3.19
C ALA A 34 -2.89 -1.48 -4.23
N SER A 35 -2.76 -0.74 -5.33
CA SER A 35 -3.67 -0.77 -6.47
C SER A 35 -5.13 -0.49 -6.10
N THR A 36 -5.34 0.51 -5.23
CA THR A 36 -6.68 0.92 -4.77
C THR A 36 -7.46 1.65 -5.86
N HIS A 37 -8.78 1.56 -5.75
CA HIS A 37 -9.74 2.25 -6.60
C HIS A 37 -10.74 3.05 -5.77
N ASP A 38 -11.46 3.97 -6.41
CA ASP A 38 -12.58 4.64 -5.78
C ASP A 38 -13.69 3.63 -5.41
N PRO A 39 -14.32 3.71 -4.22
CA PRO A 39 -14.06 4.59 -3.07
C PRO A 39 -13.20 3.92 -1.98
N GLU A 40 -12.40 2.91 -2.31
CA GLU A 40 -11.62 2.12 -1.35
C GLU A 40 -10.65 2.97 -0.53
N GLU A 41 -10.08 4.03 -1.11
CA GLU A 41 -9.13 4.90 -0.40
C GLU A 41 -9.75 5.54 0.86
N GLU A 42 -11.04 5.89 0.80
CA GLU A 42 -11.77 6.40 1.95
C GLU A 42 -11.98 5.34 3.02
N ALA A 43 -12.40 4.13 2.62
CA ALA A 43 -12.58 3.02 3.54
C ALA A 43 -11.26 2.64 4.25
N ILE A 44 -10.15 2.68 3.51
CA ILE A 44 -8.80 2.41 4.02
C ILE A 44 -8.37 3.52 5.00
N ALA A 45 -8.70 4.78 4.73
CA ALA A 45 -8.43 5.88 5.64
C ALA A 45 -9.23 5.75 6.95
N GLU A 46 -10.49 5.31 6.89
CA GLU A 46 -11.27 5.05 8.11
C GLU A 46 -10.69 3.86 8.89
N ALA A 47 -10.30 2.78 8.21
CA ALA A 47 -9.60 1.66 8.83
C ALA A 47 -8.30 2.11 9.50
N HIS A 48 -7.53 3.01 8.88
CA HIS A 48 -6.34 3.61 9.50
C HIS A 48 -6.69 4.25 10.85
N ARG A 49 -7.74 5.08 10.91
CA ARG A 49 -8.14 5.77 12.15
C ARG A 49 -8.44 4.76 13.28
N LEU A 50 -9.15 3.67 12.97
CA LEU A 50 -9.46 2.62 13.93
C LEU A 50 -8.22 1.85 14.43
N ILE A 51 -7.23 1.65 13.56
CA ILE A 51 -5.98 0.97 13.91
C ILE A 51 -5.07 1.90 14.72
N ALA A 52 -4.88 3.14 14.27
CA ALA A 52 -4.04 4.14 14.91
C ALA A 52 -4.50 4.46 16.35
N ALA A 53 -5.80 4.38 16.63
CA ALA A 53 -6.34 4.50 17.99
C ALA A 53 -5.82 3.42 18.95
N ARG A 54 -5.43 2.24 18.45
CA ARG A 54 -4.89 1.13 19.24
C ARG A 54 -3.37 0.97 19.11
N LEU A 55 -2.79 1.53 18.06
CA LEU A 55 -1.40 1.36 17.69
C LEU A 55 -0.79 2.74 17.36
N PRO A 56 -0.34 3.48 18.38
CA PRO A 56 0.30 4.77 18.19
C PRO A 56 1.49 4.68 17.23
N GLY A 57 1.59 5.63 16.31
CA GLY A 57 2.62 5.62 15.28
C GLY A 57 2.37 4.61 14.15
N PHE A 58 1.18 4.04 14.01
CA PHE A 58 0.80 3.32 12.80
C PHE A 58 0.82 4.25 11.56
N CYS A 59 1.16 3.72 10.39
CA CYS A 59 1.17 4.47 9.12
C CYS A 59 0.50 3.62 8.04
N THR A 60 -0.34 4.22 7.21
CA THR A 60 -0.88 3.55 6.02
C THR A 60 -0.26 4.14 4.77
N ILE A 61 0.32 3.29 3.92
CA ILE A 61 0.72 3.69 2.57
C ILE A 61 -0.43 3.36 1.64
N ILE A 62 -0.89 4.32 0.84
CA ILE A 62 -1.89 4.09 -0.21
C ILE A 62 -1.22 4.31 -1.56
N ALA A 63 -1.31 3.32 -2.45
CA ALA A 63 -0.83 3.40 -3.82
C ALA A 63 -2.01 3.17 -4.79
N PRO A 64 -2.63 4.25 -5.32
CA PRO A 64 -3.78 4.13 -6.21
C PRO A 64 -3.45 3.39 -7.50
N ARG A 65 -4.41 2.63 -8.04
CA ARG A 65 -4.26 1.98 -9.35
C ARG A 65 -4.01 2.99 -10.47
N HIS A 66 -4.59 4.19 -10.34
CA HIS A 66 -4.43 5.31 -11.25
C HIS A 66 -3.71 6.47 -10.56
N PRO A 67 -2.40 6.63 -10.76
CA PRO A 67 -1.58 7.66 -10.11
C PRO A 67 -2.13 9.08 -10.28
N GLY A 68 -2.76 9.41 -11.42
CA GLY A 68 -3.36 10.72 -11.66
C GLY A 68 -4.45 11.14 -10.66
N ARG A 69 -5.00 10.20 -9.88
CA ARG A 69 -5.96 10.49 -8.79
C ARG A 69 -5.28 10.98 -7.50
N GLY A 70 -3.96 10.85 -7.37
CA GLY A 70 -3.20 11.08 -6.14
C GLY A 70 -3.51 12.41 -5.47
N LYS A 71 -3.34 13.52 -6.20
CA LYS A 71 -3.62 14.86 -5.67
C LYS A 71 -5.05 15.01 -5.12
N GLY A 72 -6.05 14.55 -5.87
CA GLY A 72 -7.45 14.63 -5.47
C GLY A 72 -7.76 13.80 -4.22
N ILE A 73 -7.19 12.59 -4.13
CA ILE A 73 -7.31 11.73 -2.94
C ILE A 73 -6.66 12.42 -1.73
N ALA A 74 -5.46 12.98 -1.88
CA ALA A 74 -4.77 13.67 -0.79
C ALA A 74 -5.58 14.87 -0.27
N GLU A 75 -6.14 15.69 -1.17
CA GLU A 75 -6.99 16.83 -0.81
C GLU A 75 -8.25 16.37 -0.06
N ALA A 76 -8.94 15.34 -0.57
CA ALA A 76 -10.14 14.79 0.04
C ALA A 76 -9.87 14.22 1.45
N LEU A 77 -8.77 13.51 1.65
CA LEU A 77 -8.42 12.95 2.96
C LEU A 77 -7.92 14.03 3.93
N ARG A 78 -7.17 15.03 3.46
CA ARG A 78 -6.79 16.20 4.29
C ARG A 78 -8.02 16.94 4.81
N ALA A 79 -9.05 17.11 3.98
CA ALA A 79 -10.32 17.72 4.39
C ALA A 79 -11.06 16.93 5.49
N LYS A 80 -10.76 15.62 5.63
CA LYS A 80 -11.29 14.75 6.69
C LYS A 80 -10.38 14.68 7.92
N GLY A 81 -9.35 15.54 7.98
CA GLY A 81 -8.46 15.69 9.13
C GLY A 81 -7.25 14.75 9.15
N PHE A 82 -6.98 13.99 8.07
CA PHE A 82 -5.80 13.14 8.01
C PHE A 82 -4.52 13.94 7.68
N LYS A 83 -3.42 13.60 8.33
CA LYS A 83 -2.09 14.12 8.03
C LYS A 83 -1.48 13.33 6.86
N ILE A 84 -1.61 13.87 5.65
CA ILE A 84 -1.17 13.22 4.41
C ILE A 84 0.18 13.74 3.94
N ALA A 85 1.10 12.81 3.60
CA ALA A 85 2.27 13.10 2.78
C ALA A 85 2.05 12.57 1.34
N LEU A 86 2.36 13.37 0.32
CA LEU A 86 2.18 13.04 -1.10
C LEU A 86 3.52 12.85 -1.82
N ARG A 87 3.72 11.66 -2.41
CA ARG A 87 4.97 11.28 -3.09
C ARG A 87 5.30 12.20 -4.26
N SER A 88 4.37 12.44 -5.19
CA SER A 88 4.60 13.27 -6.37
C SER A 88 4.95 14.73 -6.05
N ALA A 89 4.53 15.23 -4.87
CA ALA A 89 4.87 16.55 -4.37
C ALA A 89 6.26 16.63 -3.69
N GLY A 90 7.01 15.52 -3.66
CA GLY A 90 8.31 15.44 -2.98
C GLY A 90 8.21 15.43 -1.45
N GLU A 91 7.00 15.26 -0.90
CA GLU A 91 6.78 15.20 0.54
C GLU A 91 7.30 13.86 1.10
N ARG A 92 7.81 13.91 2.33
CA ARG A 92 8.32 12.74 3.04
C ARG A 92 7.44 12.47 4.27
N PRO A 93 7.07 11.21 4.55
CA PRO A 93 6.31 10.89 5.74
C PRO A 93 7.16 11.13 7.00
N GLY A 94 6.59 11.87 7.95
CA GLY A 94 7.16 12.11 9.28
C GLY A 94 6.46 11.29 10.37
N PRO A 95 6.89 11.38 11.65
CA PRO A 95 6.27 10.64 12.77
C PRO A 95 4.76 10.85 12.90
N GLU A 96 4.31 12.05 12.56
CA GLU A 96 2.91 12.47 12.61
C GLU A 96 2.11 12.15 11.34
N THR A 97 2.74 11.62 10.28
CA THR A 97 2.03 11.30 9.05
C THR A 97 1.12 10.09 9.25
N ASP A 98 -0.17 10.25 9.04
CA ASP A 98 -1.16 9.18 9.11
C ASP A 98 -1.05 8.31 7.85
N ILE A 99 -1.11 8.96 6.69
CA ILE A 99 -1.15 8.28 5.40
C ILE A 99 -0.08 8.85 4.47
N TYR A 100 0.71 7.96 3.88
CA TYR A 100 1.61 8.29 2.78
C TYR A 100 1.01 7.86 1.45
N LEU A 101 0.64 8.83 0.62
CA LEU A 101 0.03 8.59 -0.68
C LEU A 101 1.13 8.52 -1.75
N VAL A 102 1.30 7.33 -2.32
CA VAL A 102 2.31 7.02 -3.35
C VAL A 102 1.61 6.98 -4.70
N ASP A 103 1.54 8.15 -5.33
CA ASP A 103 0.89 8.40 -6.63
C ASP A 103 1.90 8.40 -7.78
N THR A 104 2.80 7.43 -7.76
CA THR A 104 3.89 7.23 -8.73
C THR A 104 3.93 5.77 -9.19
N ILE A 105 4.52 5.54 -10.37
CA ILE A 105 4.55 4.21 -11.00
C ILE A 105 5.85 3.49 -10.66
N GLY A 106 5.80 2.15 -10.58
CA GLY A 106 6.98 1.30 -10.48
C GLY A 106 7.55 1.16 -9.06
N GLU A 107 6.83 1.64 -8.05
CA GLU A 107 7.30 1.60 -6.65
C GLU A 107 6.71 0.44 -5.83
N LEU A 108 5.73 -0.33 -6.34
CA LEU A 108 5.00 -1.35 -5.57
C LEU A 108 5.91 -2.41 -4.91
N GLY A 109 6.85 -3.01 -5.65
CA GLY A 109 7.80 -3.97 -5.06
C GLY A 109 8.68 -3.37 -3.97
N THR A 110 8.96 -2.06 -4.03
CA THR A 110 9.60 -1.35 -2.92
C THR A 110 8.66 -1.28 -1.74
N LEU A 111 7.40 -0.88 -1.94
CA LEU A 111 6.40 -0.75 -0.87
C LEU A 111 6.14 -2.07 -0.15
N TYR A 112 5.95 -3.17 -0.91
CA TYR A 112 5.74 -4.50 -0.32
C TYR A 112 6.90 -4.91 0.58
N ALA A 113 8.12 -4.51 0.25
CA ALA A 113 9.27 -4.84 1.06
C ALA A 113 9.43 -3.99 2.34
N LEU A 114 8.51 -3.07 2.62
CA LEU A 114 8.46 -2.25 3.83
C LEU A 114 7.43 -2.73 4.84
N THR A 115 6.61 -3.71 4.48
CA THR A 115 5.46 -4.12 5.27
C THR A 115 5.41 -5.64 5.43
N ASP A 116 4.86 -6.07 6.56
CA ASP A 116 4.50 -7.47 6.79
C ASP A 116 3.09 -7.78 6.26
N ILE A 117 2.26 -6.74 6.06
CA ILE A 117 0.85 -6.86 5.67
C ILE A 117 0.52 -5.86 4.55
N ALA A 118 -0.18 -6.33 3.51
CA ALA A 118 -0.69 -5.47 2.45
C ALA A 118 -2.15 -5.75 2.14
N PHE A 119 -2.93 -4.70 1.92
CA PHE A 119 -4.24 -4.77 1.31
C PHE A 119 -4.12 -4.63 -0.20
N VAL A 120 -4.69 -5.56 -0.96
CA VAL A 120 -4.70 -5.54 -2.42
C VAL A 120 -6.07 -5.05 -2.91
N GLY A 121 -6.08 -3.87 -3.53
CA GLY A 121 -7.28 -3.14 -3.93
C GLY A 121 -8.01 -3.69 -5.15
N GLY A 122 -9.02 -2.95 -5.60
CA GLY A 122 -10.04 -3.40 -6.54
C GLY A 122 -10.92 -4.52 -5.97
N SER A 123 -10.90 -4.71 -4.65
CA SER A 123 -11.43 -5.90 -3.97
C SER A 123 -12.53 -5.59 -2.96
N LEU A 124 -12.64 -4.35 -2.47
CA LEU A 124 -13.80 -3.87 -1.70
C LEU A 124 -14.94 -3.38 -2.60
N ILE A 125 -14.70 -3.29 -3.90
CA ILE A 125 -15.67 -2.95 -4.93
C ILE A 125 -15.83 -4.11 -5.91
N GLU A 126 -16.93 -4.16 -6.68
CA GLU A 126 -17.20 -5.16 -7.72
C GLU A 126 -16.31 -4.99 -8.97
N HIS A 127 -14.99 -4.86 -8.78
CA HIS A 127 -14.00 -4.69 -9.83
C HIS A 127 -13.21 -5.99 -10.10
N GLY A 128 -13.31 -6.97 -9.19
CA GLY A 128 -12.75 -8.32 -9.34
C GLY A 128 -11.32 -8.50 -8.83
N GLY A 129 -10.77 -7.51 -8.12
CA GLY A 129 -9.51 -7.57 -7.40
C GLY A 129 -8.28 -7.26 -8.24
N GLN A 130 -7.12 -7.37 -7.60
CA GLN A 130 -5.80 -7.24 -8.24
C GLN A 130 -4.91 -8.44 -7.90
N ASN A 131 -3.84 -8.60 -8.69
CA ASN A 131 -2.93 -9.73 -8.59
C ASN A 131 -2.09 -9.66 -7.29
N PRO A 132 -2.20 -10.66 -6.38
CA PRO A 132 -1.45 -10.66 -5.12
C PRO A 132 -0.02 -11.20 -5.25
N ILE A 133 0.40 -11.74 -6.41
CA ILE A 133 1.67 -12.48 -6.57
C ILE A 133 2.90 -11.66 -6.15
N GLU A 134 2.92 -10.36 -6.49
CA GLU A 134 4.06 -9.52 -6.13
C GLU A 134 4.18 -9.39 -4.60
N ALA A 135 3.06 -9.15 -3.90
CA ALA A 135 3.02 -9.06 -2.45
C ALA A 135 3.44 -10.39 -1.79
N THR A 136 2.85 -11.51 -2.20
CA THR A 136 3.17 -12.83 -1.62
C THR A 136 4.60 -13.25 -1.93
N GLY A 137 5.13 -12.90 -3.09
CA GLY A 137 6.54 -13.11 -3.45
C GLY A 137 7.53 -12.37 -2.55
N HIS A 138 7.07 -11.31 -1.86
CA HIS A 138 7.82 -10.59 -0.83
C HIS A 138 7.60 -11.13 0.59
N GLY A 139 6.84 -12.21 0.76
CA GLY A 139 6.49 -12.77 2.07
C GLY A 139 5.44 -11.95 2.83
N VAL A 140 4.74 -11.05 2.13
CA VAL A 140 3.73 -10.16 2.72
C VAL A 140 2.41 -10.91 2.87
N ALA A 141 1.79 -10.81 4.05
CA ALA A 141 0.42 -11.30 4.26
C ALA A 141 -0.58 -10.41 3.51
N VAL A 142 -1.43 -11.01 2.68
CA VAL A 142 -2.38 -10.29 1.83
C VAL A 142 -3.75 -10.23 2.47
N LEU A 143 -4.26 -9.00 2.61
CA LEU A 143 -5.66 -8.69 2.88
C LEU A 143 -6.35 -8.34 1.57
N THR A 144 -7.60 -8.75 1.42
CA THR A 144 -8.42 -8.46 0.24
C THR A 144 -9.89 -8.36 0.67
N GLY A 145 -10.67 -7.56 -0.05
CA GLY A 145 -12.12 -7.51 0.12
C GLY A 145 -12.82 -8.75 -0.48
N PRO A 146 -14.16 -8.78 -0.53
CA PRO A 146 -14.88 -9.97 -1.00
C PRO A 146 -14.81 -10.19 -2.53
N HIS A 147 -14.34 -9.21 -3.31
CA HIS A 147 -14.41 -9.24 -4.77
C HIS A 147 -13.04 -9.46 -5.43
N TRP A 148 -12.57 -10.71 -5.51
CA TRP A 148 -11.27 -11.08 -6.12
C TRP A 148 -11.41 -12.08 -7.28
N THR A 149 -12.57 -12.10 -7.93
CA THR A 149 -12.95 -13.09 -8.95
C THR A 149 -12.04 -13.14 -10.16
N ASN A 150 -11.39 -12.03 -10.55
CA ASN A 150 -10.45 -12.01 -11.69
C ASN A 150 -9.17 -12.81 -11.41
N PHE A 151 -8.84 -13.02 -10.14
CA PHE A 151 -7.63 -13.71 -9.68
C PHE A 151 -7.97 -14.95 -8.84
N ARG A 152 -9.15 -15.55 -9.07
CA ARG A 152 -9.72 -16.62 -8.24
C ARG A 152 -8.76 -17.77 -7.99
N ASP A 153 -8.12 -18.27 -9.04
CA ASP A 153 -7.23 -19.43 -8.94
C ASP A 153 -5.96 -19.11 -8.15
N ILE A 154 -5.46 -17.87 -8.26
CA ILE A 154 -4.30 -17.41 -7.49
C ILE A 154 -4.66 -17.30 -6.01
N TYR A 155 -5.77 -16.63 -5.66
CA TYR A 155 -6.20 -16.51 -4.27
C TYR A 155 -6.50 -17.87 -3.64
N ARG A 156 -7.08 -18.81 -4.39
CA ARG A 156 -7.30 -20.18 -3.93
C ARG A 156 -6.03 -20.95 -3.63
N ALA A 157 -4.96 -20.71 -4.38
CA ALA A 157 -3.67 -21.36 -4.14
C ALA A 157 -2.93 -20.79 -2.90
N LEU A 158 -3.39 -19.67 -2.35
CA LEU A 158 -2.81 -19.01 -1.17
C LEU A 158 -3.55 -19.36 0.15
N LEU A 159 -4.67 -20.09 0.07
CA LEU A 159 -5.46 -20.58 1.21
C LEU A 159 -5.09 -22.02 1.54
#